data_AF-A0A8H6JN50-F1
#
_entry.id   AF-A0A8H6JN50-F1
#
_cell.length_a   1.000
_cell.length_b   1.000
_cell.length_c   1.000
_cell.angle_alpha   90.00
_cell.angle_beta   90.00
_cell.angle_gamma   90.00
#
_symmetry.space_group_name_H-M   'P 1'
#
loop_
_entity.id
_entity.type
_entity.pdbx_description
1 polymer ?
#
loop_
_entity_poly.entity_id
_entity_poly.type
_entity_poly.pdbx_seq_one_letter_code
_entity_poly.pdbx_strand_id
1 'polypeptide(L)'
;MPIKSRWTEPIPSCSLQKWIFGSSFEPLSDRKAFYDADRPDTHYLTFSDYRLVAKQIAIGLKAAGLKPGDRVLLFSGNSLFFPVLFIGVLMAGGVFTGANPGFVSRELAHQLKDSGATFMVAAEGSIDVALEAAKQVQMPARNVFVFDTTIPGSSQPEKPARGGARHWTELIAPKTQAEKFDWVEPADPRTTTCCLNYSSGTTGVPKGVEISHYSYVANGAGVVKVSALEPDHEASVARSVGLCFLPLYHVYAQTYFVANFAKEGIPVYIMPSFDFVKMLTHIQRYRVTQLVSVPPILVALTKHPITAKFDLSSLETVGSGAAPLPADVARQTERILKKPDLIVRQGWGMTEVTCTAMTWDPSRLERSSAVGELMPNYMAKLIDESGKEITEGKVPGELLVTGPTVMRGYWRNPRATQETIVTDSEGNRWLRTGDIAYIDEYKTGGLFFIVDRKKELIKVKGNQVAPAELEALLLERPDIADAAVIGVTIKGEEYPRAYVVRSPGTNASAEEIAKWLEERVSKHKRLRGGVAFVEAIPKNPSGKILRKILREQAKKEVGDQEPAASKL
;
A
#
# COMPACT_ATOMS: atom_id res chain seq x y z
N MET A 1 13.07 -17.83 -21.61
CA MET A 1 11.59 -17.77 -21.82
C MET A 1 10.97 -17.27 -20.54
N PRO A 2 10.14 -16.22 -20.61
CA PRO A 2 9.47 -15.71 -19.42
C PRO A 2 8.48 -16.71 -18.83
N ILE A 3 8.37 -16.70 -17.50
CA ILE A 3 7.35 -17.44 -16.76
C ILE A 3 6.01 -16.73 -17.00
N LYS A 4 4.98 -17.48 -17.38
CA LYS A 4 3.63 -16.95 -17.59
C LYS A 4 2.75 -17.35 -16.39
N SER A 5 1.80 -16.49 -16.04
CA SER A 5 0.74 -16.89 -15.11
C SER A 5 -0.01 -18.09 -15.68
N ARG A 6 -0.41 -19.02 -14.82
CA ARG A 6 -1.34 -20.10 -15.18
C ARG A 6 -2.78 -19.63 -15.28
N TRP A 7 -3.06 -18.42 -14.80
CA TRP A 7 -4.38 -17.81 -14.85
C TRP A 7 -4.45 -16.78 -15.95
N THR A 8 -5.59 -16.78 -16.63
CA THR A 8 -5.99 -15.76 -17.60
C THR A 8 -7.34 -15.26 -17.17
N GLU A 9 -7.55 -13.95 -17.27
CA GLU A 9 -8.83 -13.33 -16.95
C GLU A 9 -9.18 -12.30 -18.03
N PRO A 10 -10.33 -12.40 -18.70
CA PRO A 10 -10.80 -11.36 -19.61
C PRO A 10 -10.98 -10.05 -18.84
N ILE A 11 -10.28 -8.99 -19.28
CA ILE A 11 -10.35 -7.69 -18.59
C ILE A 11 -11.39 -6.81 -19.26
N PRO A 12 -12.45 -6.39 -18.56
CA PRO A 12 -13.42 -5.44 -19.11
C PRO A 12 -12.74 -4.12 -19.46
N SER A 13 -12.88 -3.69 -20.72
CA SER A 13 -12.37 -2.40 -21.17
C SER A 13 -13.37 -1.30 -20.79
N CYS A 14 -13.36 -0.88 -19.52
CA CYS A 14 -14.27 0.13 -18.99
C CYS A 14 -13.59 1.02 -17.94
N SER A 15 -14.28 2.08 -17.51
CA SER A 15 -13.85 2.85 -16.35
C SER A 15 -13.90 2.03 -15.05
N LEU A 16 -13.14 2.45 -14.05
CA LEU A 16 -13.16 1.83 -12.72
C LEU A 16 -14.54 1.93 -12.07
N GLN A 17 -15.21 3.08 -12.18
CA GLN A 17 -16.56 3.27 -11.65
C GLN A 17 -17.57 2.34 -12.34
N LYS A 18 -17.45 2.12 -13.66
CA LYS A 18 -18.30 1.17 -14.38
C LYS A 18 -18.01 -0.28 -13.98
N TRP A 19 -16.76 -0.63 -13.72
CA TRP A 19 -16.42 -1.96 -13.21
C TRP A 19 -17.04 -2.24 -11.83
N ILE A 20 -17.00 -1.26 -10.92
CA ILE A 20 -17.58 -1.36 -9.58
C ILE A 20 -19.12 -1.42 -9.63
N PHE A 21 -19.76 -0.45 -10.29
CA PHE A 21 -21.21 -0.25 -10.20
C PHE A 21 -22.03 -0.81 -11.36
N GLY A 22 -21.38 -1.20 -12.48
CA GLY A 22 -22.03 -1.64 -13.70
C GLY A 22 -22.64 -0.51 -14.55
N SER A 23 -23.47 0.36 -13.97
CA SER A 23 -24.23 1.40 -14.68
C SER A 23 -24.49 2.64 -13.83
N SER A 24 -24.66 3.79 -14.49
CA SER A 24 -25.05 5.08 -13.88
C SER A 24 -26.46 5.06 -13.29
N PHE A 25 -27.33 4.17 -13.78
CA PHE A 25 -28.78 4.27 -13.58
C PHE A 25 -29.41 3.01 -12.99
N GLU A 26 -28.84 1.83 -13.23
CA GLU A 26 -29.44 0.57 -12.76
C GLU A 26 -29.58 0.56 -11.23
N PRO A 27 -30.66 -0.01 -10.67
CA PRO A 27 -30.82 -0.13 -9.22
C PRO A 27 -29.61 -0.82 -8.58
N LEU A 28 -29.19 -0.33 -7.42
CA LEU A 28 -28.14 -0.95 -6.60
C LEU A 28 -28.71 -1.37 -5.26
N SER A 29 -28.07 -2.35 -4.64
CA SER A 29 -28.41 -2.79 -3.29
C SER A 29 -28.20 -1.67 -2.26
N ASP A 30 -29.14 -1.53 -1.33
CA ASP A 30 -29.02 -0.65 -0.16
C ASP A 30 -28.24 -1.29 1.00
N ARG A 31 -27.53 -2.40 0.75
CA ARG A 31 -26.63 -2.98 1.73
C ARG A 31 -25.52 -1.99 2.10
N LYS A 32 -25.19 -1.91 3.39
CA LYS A 32 -24.12 -1.06 3.90
C LYS A 32 -22.77 -1.50 3.32
N ALA A 33 -22.06 -0.57 2.69
CA ALA A 33 -20.77 -0.81 2.05
C ALA A 33 -19.61 -0.26 2.90
N PHE A 34 -19.78 0.92 3.48
CA PHE A 34 -18.77 1.57 4.30
C PHE A 34 -19.33 2.03 5.65
N TYR A 35 -18.52 1.91 6.68
CA TYR A 35 -18.82 2.35 8.03
C TYR A 35 -17.67 3.19 8.56
N ASP A 36 -17.97 4.25 9.32
CA ASP A 36 -17.01 4.80 10.27
C ASP A 36 -16.82 3.75 11.38
N ALA A 37 -15.60 3.26 11.59
CA ALA A 37 -15.35 2.19 12.55
C ALA A 37 -15.65 2.60 14.00
N ASP A 38 -15.57 3.88 14.33
CA ASP A 38 -15.85 4.38 15.68
C ASP A 38 -17.35 4.69 15.86
N ARG A 39 -18.09 4.96 14.77
CA ARG A 39 -19.51 5.39 14.80
C ARG A 39 -20.40 4.66 13.76
N PRO A 40 -20.39 3.32 13.66
CA PRO A 40 -20.98 2.59 12.54
C PRO A 40 -22.51 2.65 12.46
N ASP A 41 -23.18 2.93 13.58
CA ASP A 41 -24.65 2.96 13.65
C ASP A 41 -25.23 4.25 13.06
N THR A 42 -24.46 5.33 13.05
CA THR A 42 -24.88 6.66 12.60
C THR A 42 -24.12 7.17 11.38
N HIS A 43 -22.91 6.66 11.15
CA HIS A 43 -22.03 7.08 10.06
C HIS A 43 -21.70 5.86 9.19
N TYR A 44 -22.50 5.68 8.14
CA TYR A 44 -22.31 4.64 7.15
C TYR A 44 -22.76 5.12 5.77
N LEU A 45 -22.33 4.41 4.74
CA LEU A 45 -22.80 4.55 3.37
C LEU A 45 -23.27 3.18 2.88
N THR A 46 -24.47 3.12 2.32
CA THR A 46 -24.89 1.96 1.53
C THR A 46 -24.14 1.91 0.19
N PHE A 47 -24.24 0.79 -0.52
CA PHE A 47 -23.66 0.68 -1.84
C PHE A 47 -24.35 1.63 -2.85
N SER A 48 -25.64 1.90 -2.68
CA SER A 48 -26.35 2.92 -3.46
C SER A 48 -25.89 4.33 -3.08
N ASP A 49 -25.68 4.64 -1.79
CA ASP A 49 -25.13 5.91 -1.31
C ASP A 49 -23.72 6.14 -1.87
N TYR A 50 -22.89 5.10 -1.92
CA TYR A 50 -21.55 5.17 -2.47
C TYR A 50 -21.56 5.70 -3.91
N ARG A 51 -22.43 5.14 -4.77
CA ARG A 51 -22.60 5.65 -6.13
C ARG A 51 -23.23 7.04 -6.15
N LEU A 52 -24.30 7.25 -5.39
CA LEU A 52 -25.07 8.48 -5.42
C LEU A 52 -24.25 9.69 -4.96
N VAL A 53 -23.56 9.60 -3.83
CA VAL A 53 -22.73 10.67 -3.28
C VAL A 53 -21.53 10.94 -4.19
N ALA A 54 -20.93 9.91 -4.80
CA ALA A 54 -19.89 10.10 -5.80
C ALA A 54 -20.39 10.87 -7.03
N LYS A 55 -21.61 10.61 -7.50
CA LYS A 55 -22.25 11.38 -8.58
C LYS A 55 -22.52 12.83 -8.16
N GLN A 56 -22.96 13.06 -6.91
CA GLN A 56 -23.14 14.42 -6.38
C GLN A 56 -21.82 15.19 -6.40
N ILE A 57 -20.75 14.59 -5.89
CA ILE A 57 -19.39 15.16 -5.89
C ILE A 57 -18.92 15.45 -7.33
N ALA A 58 -19.18 14.54 -8.28
CA ALA A 58 -18.80 14.75 -9.67
C ALA A 58 -19.47 15.99 -10.29
N ILE A 59 -20.76 16.18 -10.03
CA ILE A 59 -21.51 17.36 -10.48
C ILE A 59 -20.96 18.62 -9.80
N GLY A 60 -20.73 18.58 -8.49
CA GLY A 60 -20.18 19.71 -7.75
C GLY A 60 -18.79 20.13 -8.23
N LEU A 61 -17.91 19.16 -8.53
CA LEU A 61 -16.59 19.42 -9.10
C LEU A 61 -16.69 20.06 -10.49
N LYS A 62 -17.58 19.56 -11.36
CA LYS A 62 -17.85 20.16 -12.67
C LYS A 62 -18.38 21.59 -12.53
N ALA A 63 -19.32 21.83 -11.62
CA ALA A 63 -19.85 23.16 -11.35
C ALA A 63 -18.79 24.12 -10.78
N ALA A 64 -17.84 23.59 -10.00
CA ALA A 64 -16.67 24.33 -9.51
C ALA A 64 -15.64 24.64 -10.61
N GLY A 65 -15.78 24.05 -11.81
CA GLY A 65 -14.94 24.32 -12.98
C GLY A 65 -13.92 23.23 -13.32
N LEU A 66 -14.03 22.03 -12.74
CA LEU A 66 -13.17 20.89 -13.11
C LEU A 66 -13.41 20.48 -14.56
N LYS A 67 -12.33 20.39 -15.35
CA LYS A 67 -12.36 19.90 -16.73
C LYS A 67 -11.90 18.44 -16.80
N PRO A 68 -12.35 17.65 -17.79
CA PRO A 68 -11.82 16.31 -18.01
C PRO A 68 -10.29 16.32 -18.11
N GLY A 69 -9.64 15.39 -17.40
CA GLY A 69 -8.18 15.28 -17.29
C GLY A 69 -7.53 16.17 -16.21
N ASP A 70 -8.26 17.10 -15.60
CA ASP A 70 -7.75 17.86 -14.45
C ASP A 70 -7.51 16.95 -13.24
N ARG A 71 -6.52 17.30 -12.40
CA ARG A 71 -6.17 16.52 -11.21
C ARG A 71 -6.83 17.13 -9.98
N VAL A 72 -7.41 16.28 -9.14
CA VAL A 72 -7.91 16.66 -7.81
C VAL A 72 -7.06 15.95 -6.77
N LEU A 73 -6.41 16.74 -5.92
CA LEU A 73 -5.57 16.22 -4.84
C LEU A 73 -6.36 16.06 -3.55
N LEU A 74 -6.32 14.88 -2.94
CA LEU A 74 -6.89 14.61 -1.62
C LEU A 74 -5.76 14.50 -0.59
N PHE A 75 -5.69 15.49 0.30
CA PHE A 75 -4.74 15.58 1.41
C PHE A 75 -5.45 15.27 2.73
N SER A 76 -5.67 13.98 2.96
CA SER A 76 -6.43 13.49 4.12
C SER A 76 -5.93 12.12 4.56
N GLY A 77 -6.10 11.84 5.85
CA GLY A 77 -6.12 10.46 6.34
C GLY A 77 -7.36 9.71 5.87
N ASN A 78 -7.60 8.55 6.47
CA ASN A 78 -8.78 7.75 6.17
C ASN A 78 -10.06 8.46 6.65
N SER A 79 -11.14 8.29 5.92
CA SER A 79 -12.46 8.85 6.25
C SER A 79 -13.55 8.03 5.58
N LEU A 80 -14.75 7.99 6.17
CA LEU A 80 -15.94 7.36 5.59
C LEU A 80 -16.22 7.87 4.17
N PHE A 81 -15.96 9.16 3.90
CA PHE A 81 -16.24 9.79 2.61
C PHE A 81 -15.05 9.79 1.64
N PHE A 82 -13.91 9.20 2.01
CA PHE A 82 -12.77 9.07 1.10
C PHE A 82 -13.16 8.28 -0.17
N PRO A 83 -13.85 7.11 -0.10
CA PRO A 83 -14.26 6.36 -1.29
C PRO A 83 -15.10 7.18 -2.27
N VAL A 84 -16.10 7.93 -1.77
CA VAL A 84 -16.99 8.73 -2.63
C VAL A 84 -16.26 9.90 -3.29
N LEU A 85 -15.28 10.52 -2.61
CA LEU A 85 -14.43 11.55 -3.22
C LEU A 85 -13.54 10.97 -4.31
N PHE A 86 -12.89 9.83 -4.04
CA PHE A 86 -12.07 9.12 -5.01
C PHE A 86 -12.86 8.83 -6.30
N ILE A 87 -14.02 8.17 -6.17
CA ILE A 87 -14.87 7.84 -7.32
C ILE A 87 -15.50 9.08 -7.95
N GLY A 88 -15.90 10.08 -7.15
CA GLY A 88 -16.52 11.30 -7.65
C GLY A 88 -15.60 12.10 -8.56
N VAL A 89 -14.29 12.13 -8.27
CA VAL A 89 -13.28 12.71 -9.17
C VAL A 89 -13.28 11.99 -10.52
N LEU A 90 -13.29 10.66 -10.51
CA LEU A 90 -13.30 9.85 -11.74
C LEU A 90 -14.60 10.01 -12.53
N MET A 91 -15.75 10.03 -11.85
CA MET A 91 -17.06 10.25 -12.47
C MET A 91 -17.20 11.65 -13.09
N ALA A 92 -16.45 12.64 -12.61
CA ALA A 92 -16.35 13.96 -13.22
C ALA A 92 -15.46 13.98 -14.48
N GLY A 93 -14.71 12.91 -14.74
CA GLY A 93 -13.67 12.84 -15.78
C GLY A 93 -12.30 13.36 -15.32
N GLY A 94 -12.14 13.62 -14.03
CA GLY A 94 -10.87 14.05 -13.43
C GLY A 94 -9.93 12.89 -13.11
N VAL A 95 -8.73 13.24 -12.69
CA VAL A 95 -7.68 12.32 -12.26
C VAL A 95 -7.45 12.47 -10.77
N PHE A 96 -7.53 11.36 -10.03
CA PHE A 96 -7.33 11.38 -8.58
C PHE A 96 -5.83 11.39 -8.22
N THR A 97 -5.43 12.15 -7.19
CA THR A 97 -4.12 11.99 -6.55
C THR A 97 -4.24 12.07 -5.03
N GLY A 98 -3.70 11.07 -4.33
CA GLY A 98 -3.66 11.04 -2.87
C GLY A 98 -2.34 11.58 -2.34
N ALA A 99 -2.38 12.41 -1.30
CA ALA A 99 -1.19 12.91 -0.61
C ALA A 99 -1.12 12.35 0.81
N ASN A 100 0.11 12.10 1.28
CA ASN A 100 0.35 11.66 2.65
C ASN A 100 -0.07 12.78 3.62
N PRO A 101 -1.01 12.55 4.57
CA PRO A 101 -1.50 13.56 5.49
C PRO A 101 -0.42 14.10 6.45
N GLY A 102 0.72 13.40 6.58
CA GLY A 102 1.86 13.86 7.37
C GLY A 102 2.80 14.82 6.66
N PHE A 103 2.54 15.19 5.39
CA PHE A 103 3.38 16.15 4.67
C PHE A 103 3.33 17.54 5.29
N VAL A 104 4.48 18.21 5.30
CA VAL A 104 4.57 19.65 5.53
C VAL A 104 4.26 20.42 4.24
N SER A 105 4.02 21.73 4.34
CA SER A 105 3.55 22.56 3.20
C SER A 105 4.46 22.48 1.97
N ARG A 106 5.79 22.48 2.15
CA ARG A 106 6.75 22.36 1.04
C ARG A 106 6.66 21.02 0.28
N GLU A 107 6.37 19.93 0.99
CA GLU A 107 6.27 18.58 0.41
C GLU A 107 4.95 18.44 -0.35
N LEU A 108 3.87 18.95 0.24
CA LEU A 108 2.57 19.03 -0.41
C LEU A 108 2.60 19.94 -1.64
N ALA A 109 3.25 21.11 -1.56
CA ALA A 109 3.43 22.04 -2.67
C ALA A 109 4.21 21.39 -3.83
N HIS A 110 5.22 20.58 -3.52
CA HIS A 110 5.94 19.81 -4.54
C HIS A 110 4.99 18.86 -5.30
N GLN A 111 4.16 18.08 -4.60
CA GLN A 111 3.19 17.19 -5.24
C GLN A 111 2.10 17.95 -6.00
N LEU A 112 1.58 19.06 -5.46
CA LEU A 112 0.60 19.92 -6.14
C LEU A 112 1.16 20.43 -7.48
N LYS A 113 2.40 20.92 -7.47
CA LYS A 113 3.09 21.42 -8.66
C LYS A 113 3.34 20.32 -9.69
N ASP A 114 3.84 19.17 -9.26
CA ASP A 114 4.19 18.05 -10.14
C ASP A 114 2.95 17.43 -10.80
N SER A 115 1.93 17.11 -10.00
CA SER A 115 0.64 16.59 -10.47
C SER A 115 -0.12 17.61 -11.30
N GLY A 116 0.12 18.91 -11.07
CA GLY A 116 -0.64 20.01 -11.65
C GLY A 116 -2.10 19.96 -11.22
N ALA A 117 -2.39 19.61 -9.97
CA ALA A 117 -3.74 19.60 -9.43
C ALA A 117 -4.37 20.99 -9.50
N THR A 118 -5.61 21.05 -9.98
CA THR A 118 -6.38 22.31 -10.09
C THR A 118 -7.31 22.53 -8.90
N PHE A 119 -7.62 21.44 -8.16
CA PHE A 119 -8.37 21.45 -6.91
C PHE A 119 -7.68 20.61 -5.86
N MET A 120 -7.89 20.99 -4.59
CA MET A 120 -7.43 20.24 -3.44
C MET A 120 -8.56 20.06 -2.43
N VAL A 121 -8.70 18.86 -1.89
CA VAL A 121 -9.59 18.54 -0.77
C VAL A 121 -8.68 18.17 0.39
N ALA A 122 -8.75 18.88 1.50
CA ALA A 122 -7.82 18.74 2.61
C ALA A 122 -8.56 18.54 3.93
N ALA A 123 -8.09 17.58 4.74
CA ALA A 123 -8.68 17.32 6.05
C ALA A 123 -8.70 18.59 6.93
N GLU A 124 -9.76 18.77 7.72
CA GLU A 124 -9.94 19.94 8.59
C GLU A 124 -8.69 20.23 9.44
N GLY A 125 -8.12 19.19 10.06
CA GLY A 125 -6.91 19.32 10.89
C GLY A 125 -5.63 19.71 10.13
N SER A 126 -5.63 19.64 8.80
CA SER A 126 -4.48 19.94 7.95
C SER A 126 -4.72 21.11 6.99
N ILE A 127 -5.81 21.87 7.18
CA ILE A 127 -6.22 22.92 6.23
C ILE A 127 -5.20 24.06 6.14
N ASP A 128 -4.54 24.43 7.23
CA ASP A 128 -3.54 25.51 7.23
C ASP A 128 -2.31 25.12 6.40
N VAL A 129 -1.85 23.87 6.54
CA VAL A 129 -0.77 23.31 5.72
C VAL A 129 -1.16 23.27 4.24
N ALA A 130 -2.42 22.92 3.96
CA ALA A 130 -2.95 22.89 2.60
C ALA A 130 -3.01 24.29 1.97
N LEU A 131 -3.54 25.29 2.69
CA LEU A 131 -3.61 26.67 2.19
C LEU A 131 -2.21 27.28 1.98
N GLU A 132 -1.26 26.97 2.86
CA GLU A 132 0.13 27.40 2.68
C GLU A 132 0.78 26.76 1.45
N ALA A 133 0.57 25.45 1.24
CA ALA A 133 1.05 24.77 0.04
C ALA A 133 0.38 25.31 -1.23
N ALA A 134 -0.92 25.60 -1.18
CA ALA A 134 -1.69 26.18 -2.28
C ALA A 134 -1.13 27.56 -2.70
N LYS A 135 -0.78 28.42 -1.73
CA LYS A 135 -0.13 29.71 -2.00
C LYS A 135 1.19 29.55 -2.73
N GLN A 136 2.04 28.61 -2.31
CA GLN A 136 3.35 28.35 -2.94
C GLN A 136 3.25 27.97 -4.42
N VAL A 137 2.14 27.34 -4.83
CA VAL A 137 1.87 26.95 -6.22
C VAL A 137 0.84 27.83 -6.92
N GLN A 138 0.43 28.95 -6.30
CA GLN A 138 -0.56 29.89 -6.82
C GLN A 138 -1.93 29.27 -7.11
N MET A 139 -2.30 28.23 -6.37
CA MET A 139 -3.66 27.67 -6.40
C MET A 139 -4.61 28.63 -5.66
N PRO A 140 -5.71 29.10 -6.29
CA PRO A 140 -6.68 29.95 -5.60
C PRO A 140 -7.26 29.26 -4.38
N ALA A 141 -7.37 29.96 -3.24
CA ALA A 141 -7.94 29.38 -2.02
C ALA A 141 -9.34 28.78 -2.22
N ARG A 142 -10.17 29.40 -3.09
CA ARG A 142 -11.49 28.87 -3.48
C ARG A 142 -11.43 27.47 -4.12
N ASN A 143 -10.30 27.02 -4.64
CA ASN A 143 -10.14 25.68 -5.19
C ASN A 143 -9.71 24.65 -4.12
N VAL A 144 -9.55 25.09 -2.86
CA VAL A 144 -9.30 24.24 -1.70
C VAL A 144 -10.61 24.00 -0.97
N PHE A 145 -10.90 22.74 -0.64
CA PHE A 145 -12.07 22.33 0.13
C PHE A 145 -11.65 21.74 1.47
N VAL A 146 -12.24 22.25 2.55
CA VAL A 146 -12.11 21.69 3.91
C VAL A 146 -12.92 20.41 3.99
N PHE A 147 -12.27 19.30 4.37
CA PHE A 147 -12.85 17.97 4.42
C PHE A 147 -12.94 17.44 5.85
N ASP A 148 -14.13 17.00 6.24
CA ASP A 148 -14.41 16.46 7.57
C ASP A 148 -15.39 15.27 7.47
N THR A 149 -16.03 14.92 8.59
CA THR A 149 -17.00 13.81 8.64
C THR A 149 -18.46 14.27 8.61
N THR A 150 -18.74 15.51 8.20
CA THR A 150 -20.11 16.03 8.08
C THR A 150 -20.94 15.13 7.16
N ILE A 151 -22.09 14.64 7.64
CA ILE A 151 -22.99 13.83 6.82
C ILE A 151 -23.78 14.75 5.88
N PRO A 152 -23.71 14.57 4.55
CA PRO A 152 -24.47 15.40 3.61
C PRO A 152 -25.97 15.38 3.90
N GLY A 153 -26.59 16.56 3.96
CA GLY A 153 -28.03 16.72 4.27
C GLY A 153 -28.40 16.58 5.75
N SER A 154 -27.43 16.41 6.65
CA SER A 154 -27.69 16.46 8.10
C SER A 154 -27.94 17.88 8.60
N SER A 155 -28.67 18.02 9.70
CA SER A 155 -28.92 19.31 10.37
C SER A 155 -27.72 19.83 11.18
N GLN A 156 -26.56 19.16 11.12
CA GLN A 156 -25.38 19.61 11.83
C GLN A 156 -24.87 20.92 11.21
N PRO A 157 -24.54 21.93 12.03
CA PRO A 157 -24.02 23.18 11.51
C PRO A 157 -22.70 22.93 10.78
N GLU A 158 -22.64 23.32 9.51
CA GLU A 158 -21.40 23.30 8.74
C GLU A 158 -20.35 24.16 9.44
N LYS A 159 -19.15 23.62 9.66
CA LYS A 159 -18.06 24.43 10.16
C LYS A 159 -17.65 25.40 9.05
N PRO A 160 -17.57 26.71 9.33
CA PRO A 160 -17.23 27.69 8.31
C PRO A 160 -15.84 27.39 7.77
N ALA A 161 -15.72 27.35 6.45
CA ALA A 161 -14.45 27.20 5.79
C ALA A 161 -13.50 28.36 6.16
N ARG A 162 -12.21 28.06 6.33
CA ARG A 162 -11.20 29.02 6.80
C ARG A 162 -10.32 29.51 5.64
N GLY A 163 -9.83 30.75 5.73
CA GLY A 163 -8.78 31.26 4.84
C GLY A 163 -9.15 31.32 3.36
N GLY A 164 -10.44 31.47 3.03
CA GLY A 164 -10.94 31.52 1.64
C GLY A 164 -11.10 30.15 0.97
N ALA A 165 -10.88 29.05 1.71
CA ALA A 165 -11.32 27.72 1.29
C ALA A 165 -12.85 27.63 1.27
N ARG A 166 -13.35 26.58 0.61
CA ARG A 166 -14.76 26.17 0.62
C ARG A 166 -14.96 24.96 1.51
N HIS A 167 -16.18 24.66 1.93
CA HIS A 167 -16.47 23.40 2.62
C HIS A 167 -16.71 22.29 1.58
N TRP A 168 -16.26 21.05 1.84
CA TRP A 168 -16.43 19.96 0.87
C TRP A 168 -17.88 19.61 0.58
N THR A 169 -18.81 19.90 1.50
CA THR A 169 -20.25 19.69 1.28
C THR A 169 -20.81 20.57 0.16
N GLU A 170 -20.14 21.66 -0.21
CA GLU A 170 -20.48 22.45 -1.40
C GLU A 170 -20.32 21.65 -2.71
N LEU A 171 -19.57 20.55 -2.68
CA LEU A 171 -19.48 19.61 -3.80
C LEU A 171 -20.68 18.67 -3.88
N ILE A 172 -21.54 18.60 -2.85
CA ILE A 172 -22.69 17.71 -2.84
C ILE A 172 -23.84 18.36 -3.60
N ALA A 173 -23.94 18.07 -4.89
CA ALA A 173 -25.07 18.50 -5.72
C ALA A 173 -26.41 17.88 -5.24
N PRO A 174 -27.57 18.47 -5.58
CA PRO A 174 -28.87 17.91 -5.21
C PRO A 174 -29.07 16.45 -5.68
N LYS A 175 -29.67 15.61 -4.83
CA LYS A 175 -29.94 14.18 -5.13
C LYS A 175 -30.67 13.98 -6.46
N THR A 176 -31.67 14.82 -6.75
CA THR A 176 -32.46 14.77 -7.99
C THR A 176 -31.64 15.02 -9.26
N GLN A 177 -30.54 15.76 -9.17
CA GLN A 177 -29.60 15.92 -10.28
C GLN A 177 -28.68 14.70 -10.40
N ALA A 178 -28.18 14.20 -9.27
CA ALA A 178 -27.31 13.03 -9.23
C ALA A 178 -27.99 11.75 -9.74
N GLU A 179 -29.29 11.56 -9.48
CA GLU A 179 -30.04 10.41 -10.02
C GLU A 179 -30.07 10.39 -11.56
N LYS A 180 -30.12 11.57 -12.20
CA LYS A 180 -30.19 11.74 -13.66
C LYS A 180 -28.82 11.90 -14.33
N PHE A 181 -27.76 12.07 -13.55
CA PHE A 181 -26.42 12.29 -14.08
C PHE A 181 -25.86 11.01 -14.69
N ASP A 182 -25.45 11.06 -15.95
CA ASP A 182 -24.56 10.07 -16.52
C ASP A 182 -23.12 10.51 -16.26
N TRP A 183 -22.32 9.66 -15.61
CA TRP A 183 -20.94 10.02 -15.34
C TRP A 183 -20.09 10.00 -16.61
N VAL A 184 -18.91 10.59 -16.54
CA VAL A 184 -17.97 10.57 -17.66
C VAL A 184 -17.35 9.19 -17.79
N GLU A 185 -17.56 8.54 -18.93
CA GLU A 185 -16.76 7.39 -19.35
C GLU A 185 -15.56 7.84 -20.19
N PRO A 186 -14.36 7.27 -19.96
CA PRO A 186 -13.19 7.56 -20.77
C PRO A 186 -13.38 7.03 -22.20
N ALA A 187 -12.93 7.80 -23.19
CA ALA A 187 -12.99 7.37 -24.59
C ALA A 187 -12.18 6.07 -24.82
N ASP A 188 -11.02 5.96 -24.16
CA ASP A 188 -10.25 4.73 -24.07
C ASP A 188 -9.73 4.55 -22.62
N PRO A 189 -10.24 3.56 -21.87
CA PRO A 189 -9.81 3.32 -20.49
C PRO A 189 -8.36 2.82 -20.40
N ARG A 190 -7.77 2.30 -21.48
CA ARG A 190 -6.37 1.84 -21.51
C ARG A 190 -5.39 2.99 -21.43
N THR A 191 -5.74 4.10 -22.06
CA THR A 191 -4.88 5.29 -22.16
C THR A 191 -5.33 6.44 -21.25
N THR A 192 -6.58 6.45 -20.79
CA THR A 192 -7.06 7.49 -19.87
C THR A 192 -6.56 7.24 -18.45
N THR A 193 -5.88 8.23 -17.88
CA THR A 193 -5.34 8.20 -16.53
C THR A 193 -6.46 8.23 -15.50
N CYS A 194 -6.46 7.26 -14.59
CA CYS A 194 -7.36 7.18 -13.46
C CYS A 194 -6.75 7.90 -12.25
N CYS A 195 -5.52 7.54 -11.89
CA CYS A 195 -4.85 8.07 -10.70
C CYS A 195 -3.38 8.42 -10.96
N LEU A 196 -2.90 9.43 -10.22
CA LEU A 196 -1.49 9.69 -9.98
C LEU A 196 -1.16 9.33 -8.53
N ASN A 197 -0.66 8.11 -8.32
CA ASN A 197 -0.22 7.66 -7.00
C ASN A 197 1.27 7.91 -6.83
N TYR A 198 1.66 8.64 -5.79
CA TYR A 198 3.06 9.02 -5.60
C TYR A 198 3.84 7.92 -4.89
N SER A 199 4.93 7.47 -5.53
CA SER A 199 5.85 6.47 -4.98
C SER A 199 7.25 7.05 -4.91
N SER A 200 7.92 6.88 -3.76
CA SER A 200 9.35 7.21 -3.60
C SER A 200 10.28 6.36 -4.49
N GLY A 201 9.77 5.27 -5.07
CA GLY A 201 10.49 4.39 -5.99
C GLY A 201 11.87 3.92 -5.51
N THR A 202 12.74 3.62 -6.49
CA THR A 202 14.15 3.29 -6.26
C THR A 202 15.02 4.54 -6.03
N THR A 203 14.58 5.73 -6.46
CA THR A 203 15.40 6.97 -6.48
C THR A 203 15.22 7.91 -5.27
N GLY A 204 14.18 7.76 -4.46
CA GLY A 204 14.01 8.44 -3.16
C GLY A 204 13.19 9.72 -3.16
N VAL A 205 12.97 10.37 -4.31
CA VAL A 205 12.00 11.48 -4.46
C VAL A 205 10.67 10.89 -4.94
N PRO A 206 9.51 11.23 -4.33
CA PRO A 206 8.21 10.77 -4.79
C PRO A 206 7.95 11.15 -6.25
N LYS A 207 7.60 10.16 -7.08
CA LYS A 207 7.22 10.33 -8.49
C LYS A 207 5.75 9.95 -8.66
N GLY A 208 5.00 10.74 -9.42
CA GLY A 208 3.62 10.39 -9.77
C GLY A 208 3.58 9.18 -10.70
N VAL A 209 3.08 8.05 -10.21
CA VAL A 209 2.86 6.85 -11.03
C VAL A 209 1.54 7.00 -11.76
N GLU A 210 1.58 7.04 -13.08
CA GLU A 210 0.42 7.24 -13.94
C GLU A 210 -0.28 5.89 -14.19
N ILE A 211 -1.42 5.68 -13.53
CA ILE A 211 -2.21 4.44 -13.61
C ILE A 211 -3.47 4.73 -14.42
N SER A 212 -3.76 3.91 -15.44
CA SER A 212 -4.98 4.04 -16.25
C SER A 212 -6.20 3.41 -15.58
N HIS A 213 -7.40 3.73 -16.08
CA HIS A 213 -8.61 3.03 -15.63
C HIS A 213 -8.51 1.53 -15.89
N TYR A 214 -8.02 1.13 -17.07
CA TYR A 214 -7.85 -0.27 -17.43
C TYR A 214 -6.89 -1.00 -16.48
N SER A 215 -5.78 -0.38 -16.05
CA SER A 215 -4.84 -1.01 -15.12
C SER A 215 -5.46 -1.26 -13.73
N TYR A 216 -6.31 -0.34 -13.24
CA TYR A 216 -7.11 -0.58 -12.04
C TYR A 216 -8.12 -1.71 -12.21
N VAL A 217 -8.89 -1.70 -13.30
CA VAL A 217 -9.88 -2.76 -13.59
C VAL A 217 -9.18 -4.11 -13.75
N ALA A 218 -8.03 -4.16 -14.42
CA ALA A 218 -7.22 -5.36 -14.57
C ALA A 218 -6.74 -5.90 -13.22
N ASN A 219 -6.27 -5.03 -12.32
CA ASN A 219 -5.82 -5.43 -11.00
C ASN A 219 -6.99 -5.99 -10.17
N GLY A 220 -8.12 -5.30 -10.15
CA GLY A 220 -9.31 -5.75 -9.42
C GLY A 220 -9.90 -7.04 -9.97
N ALA A 221 -10.08 -7.15 -11.30
CA ALA A 221 -10.58 -8.36 -11.95
C ALA A 221 -9.66 -9.57 -11.67
N GLY A 222 -8.34 -9.37 -11.71
CA GLY A 222 -7.40 -10.42 -11.35
C GLY A 222 -7.52 -10.86 -9.89
N VAL A 223 -7.65 -9.93 -8.93
CA VAL A 223 -7.80 -10.25 -7.49
C VAL A 223 -9.09 -11.01 -7.23
N VAL A 224 -10.21 -10.53 -7.79
CA VAL A 224 -11.51 -11.21 -7.68
C VAL A 224 -11.44 -12.60 -8.28
N LYS A 225 -10.80 -12.76 -9.45
CA LYS A 225 -10.61 -14.07 -10.09
C LYS A 225 -9.87 -15.06 -9.20
N VAL A 226 -8.75 -14.65 -8.60
CA VAL A 226 -7.96 -15.56 -7.75
C VAL A 226 -8.68 -15.85 -6.44
N SER A 227 -9.35 -14.85 -5.86
CA SER A 227 -10.16 -15.05 -4.64
C SER A 227 -11.33 -16.01 -4.88
N ALA A 228 -11.91 -16.00 -6.08
CA ALA A 228 -12.96 -16.92 -6.50
C ALA A 228 -12.51 -18.38 -6.68
N LEU A 229 -11.21 -18.68 -6.53
CA LEU A 229 -10.71 -20.06 -6.46
C LEU A 229 -10.86 -20.67 -5.07
N GLU A 230 -11.23 -19.88 -4.05
CA GLU A 230 -11.50 -20.38 -2.70
C GLU A 230 -12.69 -21.36 -2.72
N PRO A 231 -12.58 -22.52 -2.03
CA PRO A 231 -13.75 -23.36 -1.78
C PRO A 231 -14.88 -22.56 -1.11
N ASP A 232 -16.11 -22.73 -1.59
CA ASP A 232 -17.29 -22.01 -1.06
C ASP A 232 -17.17 -20.48 -1.11
N HIS A 233 -16.47 -19.93 -2.12
CA HIS A 233 -16.22 -18.49 -2.29
C HIS A 233 -17.46 -17.61 -2.07
N GLU A 234 -18.63 -17.96 -2.63
CA GLU A 234 -19.86 -17.18 -2.44
C GLU A 234 -20.28 -17.06 -0.97
N ALA A 235 -20.20 -18.17 -0.23
CA ALA A 235 -20.48 -18.18 1.20
C ALA A 235 -19.39 -17.44 2.00
N SER A 236 -18.13 -17.49 1.55
CA SER A 236 -17.00 -16.73 2.12
C SER A 236 -17.21 -15.23 1.98
N VAL A 237 -17.59 -14.78 0.80
CA VAL A 237 -17.90 -13.37 0.51
C VAL A 237 -19.12 -12.91 1.30
N ALA A 238 -20.19 -13.71 1.35
CA ALA A 238 -21.44 -13.34 2.02
C ALA A 238 -21.28 -13.02 3.53
N ARG A 239 -20.33 -13.68 4.20
CA ARG A 239 -20.01 -13.44 5.63
C ARG A 239 -18.80 -12.53 5.84
N SER A 240 -18.14 -12.09 4.76
CA SER A 240 -16.89 -11.36 4.87
C SER A 240 -17.07 -9.93 5.38
N VAL A 241 -16.15 -9.48 6.22
CA VAL A 241 -16.09 -8.11 6.76
C VAL A 241 -14.65 -7.64 6.73
N GLY A 242 -14.41 -6.49 6.08
CA GLY A 242 -13.10 -5.84 6.02
C GLY A 242 -12.93 -4.74 7.08
N LEU A 243 -11.70 -4.56 7.55
CA LEU A 243 -11.29 -3.43 8.40
C LEU A 243 -10.19 -2.63 7.70
N CYS A 244 -10.48 -1.38 7.35
CA CYS A 244 -9.56 -0.48 6.68
C CYS A 244 -8.86 0.45 7.67
N PHE A 245 -7.65 0.08 8.08
CA PHE A 245 -6.71 0.99 8.75
C PHE A 245 -5.49 1.34 7.88
N LEU A 246 -5.33 0.66 6.74
CA LEU A 246 -4.29 1.00 5.77
C LEU A 246 -4.62 2.34 5.09
N PRO A 247 -3.62 3.14 4.69
CA PRO A 247 -3.87 4.50 4.22
C PRO A 247 -4.53 4.54 2.84
N LEU A 248 -5.75 5.10 2.75
CA LEU A 248 -6.55 5.20 1.52
C LEU A 248 -5.95 6.12 0.46
N TYR A 249 -5.00 6.99 0.81
CA TYR A 249 -4.22 7.75 -0.18
C TYR A 249 -3.19 6.88 -0.93
N HIS A 250 -2.93 5.66 -0.45
CA HIS A 250 -2.02 4.70 -1.07
C HIS A 250 -2.79 3.63 -1.82
N VAL A 251 -2.25 3.21 -2.97
CA VAL A 251 -2.96 2.34 -3.90
C VAL A 251 -3.36 0.98 -3.32
N TYR A 252 -2.60 0.45 -2.35
CA TYR A 252 -2.94 -0.81 -1.69
C TYR A 252 -4.30 -0.77 -0.99
N ALA A 253 -4.58 0.29 -0.24
CA ALA A 253 -5.89 0.43 0.39
C ALA A 253 -6.97 0.85 -0.61
N GLN A 254 -6.62 1.63 -1.65
CA GLN A 254 -7.56 2.00 -2.71
C GLN A 254 -8.09 0.78 -3.46
N THR A 255 -7.21 -0.11 -3.94
CA THR A 255 -7.65 -1.26 -4.72
C THR A 255 -8.49 -2.21 -3.88
N TYR A 256 -8.06 -2.56 -2.66
CA TYR A 256 -8.80 -3.50 -1.82
C TYR A 256 -10.09 -2.89 -1.26
N PHE A 257 -9.99 -1.79 -0.52
CA PHE A 257 -11.12 -1.29 0.27
C PHE A 257 -12.08 -0.41 -0.53
N VAL A 258 -11.60 0.37 -1.52
CA VAL A 258 -12.46 1.28 -2.31
C VAL A 258 -13.08 0.57 -3.52
N ALA A 259 -12.35 -0.37 -4.14
CA ALA A 259 -12.75 -1.02 -5.39
C ALA A 259 -13.15 -2.49 -5.23
N ASN A 260 -12.22 -3.38 -4.85
CA ASN A 260 -12.43 -4.83 -4.89
C ASN A 260 -13.52 -5.28 -3.90
N PHE A 261 -13.44 -4.88 -2.64
CA PHE A 261 -14.46 -5.21 -1.65
C PHE A 261 -15.81 -4.61 -2.00
N ALA A 262 -15.85 -3.41 -2.59
CA ALA A 262 -17.10 -2.84 -3.09
C ALA A 262 -17.68 -3.68 -4.25
N LYS A 263 -16.82 -4.19 -5.15
CA LYS A 263 -17.21 -5.05 -6.27
C LYS A 263 -17.73 -6.42 -5.84
N GLU A 264 -17.07 -7.05 -4.89
CA GLU A 264 -17.45 -8.35 -4.33
C GLU A 264 -18.63 -8.24 -3.36
N GLY A 265 -18.88 -7.03 -2.86
CA GLY A 265 -19.88 -6.83 -1.84
C GLY A 265 -19.42 -7.27 -0.46
N ILE A 266 -18.22 -6.86 -0.06
CA ILE A 266 -17.68 -7.01 1.28
C ILE A 266 -17.80 -5.64 1.99
N PRO A 267 -18.55 -5.51 3.10
CA PRO A 267 -18.60 -4.28 3.88
C PRO A 267 -17.25 -3.96 4.52
N VAL A 268 -16.94 -2.65 4.63
CA VAL A 268 -15.68 -2.16 5.18
C VAL A 268 -15.91 -1.18 6.33
N TYR A 269 -15.32 -1.47 7.48
CA TYR A 269 -15.18 -0.52 8.59
C TYR A 269 -13.90 0.29 8.39
N ILE A 270 -14.02 1.61 8.23
CA ILE A 270 -12.89 2.51 7.99
C ILE A 270 -12.48 3.14 9.30
N MET A 271 -11.24 2.89 9.72
CA MET A 271 -10.61 3.57 10.84
C MET A 271 -10.03 4.91 10.37
N PRO A 272 -10.44 6.06 10.93
CA PRO A 272 -9.93 7.37 10.52
C PRO A 272 -8.41 7.51 10.71
N SER A 273 -7.90 6.90 11.78
CA SER A 273 -6.48 6.79 12.10
C SER A 273 -6.18 5.42 12.67
N PHE A 274 -4.97 4.93 12.46
CA PHE A 274 -4.53 3.69 13.07
C PHE A 274 -4.36 3.85 14.58
N ASP A 275 -4.97 2.96 15.33
CA ASP A 275 -4.75 2.73 16.75
C ASP A 275 -4.85 1.22 16.98
N PHE A 276 -3.82 0.63 17.58
CA PHE A 276 -3.72 -0.82 17.69
C PHE A 276 -4.80 -1.43 18.60
N VAL A 277 -5.15 -0.76 19.70
CA VAL A 277 -6.16 -1.25 20.64
C VAL A 277 -7.56 -1.12 20.04
N LYS A 278 -7.84 0.00 19.36
CA LYS A 278 -9.08 0.16 18.58
C LYS A 278 -9.17 -0.86 17.47
N MET A 279 -8.09 -1.17 16.76
CA MET A 279 -8.09 -2.21 15.73
C MET A 279 -8.52 -3.56 16.31
N LEU A 280 -7.93 -3.99 17.43
CA LEU A 280 -8.32 -5.23 18.12
C LEU A 280 -9.79 -5.18 18.60
N THR A 281 -10.21 -4.03 19.16
CA THR A 281 -11.59 -3.80 19.60
C THR A 281 -12.58 -3.95 18.44
N HIS A 282 -12.26 -3.37 17.27
CA HIS A 282 -13.10 -3.39 16.07
C HIS A 282 -13.13 -4.78 15.43
N ILE A 283 -12.01 -5.50 15.40
CA ILE A 283 -11.98 -6.92 14.97
C ILE A 283 -12.95 -7.74 15.81
N GLN A 284 -12.86 -7.62 17.14
CA GLN A 284 -13.74 -8.33 18.05
C GLN A 284 -15.20 -7.88 17.90
N ARG A 285 -15.48 -6.58 17.94
CA ARG A 285 -16.84 -6.04 17.94
C ARG A 285 -17.59 -6.34 16.65
N TYR A 286 -16.93 -6.17 15.50
CA TYR A 286 -17.56 -6.28 14.19
C TYR A 286 -17.33 -7.63 13.53
N ARG A 287 -16.71 -8.57 14.24
CA ARG A 287 -16.40 -9.92 13.74
C ARG A 287 -15.69 -9.86 12.39
N VAL A 288 -14.67 -9.00 12.28
CA VAL A 288 -13.88 -8.82 11.05
C VAL A 288 -13.32 -10.18 10.62
N THR A 289 -13.41 -10.49 9.33
CA THR A 289 -12.94 -11.76 8.76
C THR A 289 -11.71 -11.56 7.86
N GLN A 290 -11.61 -10.42 7.17
CA GLN A 290 -10.55 -10.11 6.22
C GLN A 290 -9.55 -9.12 6.83
N LEU A 291 -8.34 -9.60 7.14
CA LEU A 291 -7.25 -8.74 7.64
C LEU A 291 -6.17 -8.53 6.56
N VAL A 292 -6.34 -7.46 5.78
CA VAL A 292 -5.31 -6.96 4.86
C VAL A 292 -4.33 -6.09 5.65
N SER A 293 -3.11 -6.59 5.85
CA SER A 293 -2.17 -6.04 6.83
C SER A 293 -0.78 -5.76 6.27
N VAL A 294 0.11 -5.26 7.14
CA VAL A 294 1.53 -5.03 6.88
C VAL A 294 2.37 -5.59 8.03
N PRO A 295 3.66 -5.95 7.82
CA PRO A 295 4.45 -6.65 8.82
C PRO A 295 4.51 -5.98 10.20
N PRO A 296 4.65 -4.65 10.36
CA PRO A 296 4.65 -4.03 11.68
C PRO A 296 3.38 -4.28 12.50
N ILE A 297 2.22 -4.41 11.85
CA ILE A 297 0.96 -4.72 12.53
C ILE A 297 0.94 -6.17 13.00
N LEU A 298 1.44 -7.10 12.19
CA LEU A 298 1.54 -8.51 12.60
C LEU A 298 2.59 -8.70 13.71
N VAL A 299 3.70 -7.96 13.69
CA VAL A 299 4.65 -7.92 14.81
C VAL A 299 3.97 -7.40 16.09
N ALA A 300 3.23 -6.30 16.01
CA ALA A 300 2.49 -5.78 17.17
C ALA A 300 1.47 -6.80 17.69
N LEU A 301 0.78 -7.51 16.78
CA LEU A 301 -0.15 -8.59 17.12
C LEU A 301 0.52 -9.68 17.94
N THR A 302 1.75 -10.08 17.57
CA THR A 302 2.45 -11.18 18.23
C THR A 302 3.22 -10.78 19.48
N LYS A 303 3.71 -9.54 19.56
CA LYS A 303 4.58 -9.08 20.64
C LYS A 303 3.85 -8.32 21.73
N HIS A 304 2.72 -7.67 21.44
CA HIS A 304 2.05 -6.81 22.42
C HIS A 304 1.12 -7.62 23.35
N PRO A 305 1.33 -7.63 24.68
CA PRO A 305 0.55 -8.48 25.61
C PRO A 305 -0.95 -8.21 25.60
N ILE A 306 -1.37 -7.00 25.23
CA ILE A 306 -2.80 -6.64 25.17
C ILE A 306 -3.59 -7.48 24.16
N THR A 307 -2.93 -8.04 23.13
CA THR A 307 -3.59 -8.87 22.11
C THR A 307 -4.36 -10.03 22.75
N ALA A 308 -3.81 -10.64 23.81
CA ALA A 308 -4.44 -11.76 24.51
C ALA A 308 -5.76 -11.41 25.22
N LYS A 309 -6.10 -10.12 25.34
CA LYS A 309 -7.35 -9.64 25.94
C LYS A 309 -8.50 -9.53 24.93
N PHE A 310 -8.25 -9.76 23.65
CA PHE A 310 -9.24 -9.63 22.58
C PHE A 310 -9.49 -10.96 21.87
N ASP A 311 -10.73 -11.17 21.46
CA ASP A 311 -11.17 -12.31 20.67
C ASP A 311 -11.05 -11.99 19.17
N LEU A 312 -10.07 -12.64 18.54
CA LEU A 312 -9.74 -12.52 17.12
C LEU A 312 -10.20 -13.73 16.31
N SER A 313 -11.03 -14.60 16.89
CA SER A 313 -11.48 -15.85 16.26
C SER A 313 -12.36 -15.64 15.02
N SER A 314 -12.82 -14.42 14.73
CA SER A 314 -13.56 -14.12 13.50
C SER A 314 -12.66 -14.02 12.26
N LEU A 315 -11.35 -13.81 12.41
CA LEU A 315 -10.44 -13.66 11.28
C LEU A 315 -10.33 -14.97 10.48
N GLU A 316 -10.66 -14.93 9.20
CA GLU A 316 -10.62 -16.09 8.29
C GLU A 316 -9.43 -15.98 7.34
N THR A 317 -9.08 -14.77 6.91
CA THR A 317 -7.93 -14.51 6.05
C THR A 317 -7.02 -13.46 6.70
N VAL A 318 -5.71 -13.69 6.60
CA VAL A 318 -4.70 -12.74 7.02
C VAL A 318 -3.66 -12.60 5.93
N GLY A 319 -3.67 -11.44 5.27
CA GLY A 319 -2.73 -11.07 4.24
C GLY A 319 -1.68 -10.07 4.77
N SER A 320 -0.44 -10.19 4.30
CA SER A 320 0.61 -9.21 4.54
C SER A 320 1.24 -8.77 3.22
N GLY A 321 1.39 -7.45 3.05
CA GLY A 321 2.04 -6.87 1.87
C GLY A 321 3.00 -5.74 2.23
N ALA A 322 3.44 -5.01 1.21
CA ALA A 322 4.30 -3.80 1.27
C ALA A 322 5.75 -3.99 1.76
N ALA A 323 6.03 -4.98 2.62
CA ALA A 323 7.37 -5.31 3.09
C ALA A 323 7.47 -6.81 3.41
N PRO A 324 8.69 -7.38 3.46
CA PRO A 324 8.90 -8.77 3.85
C PRO A 324 8.33 -9.06 5.25
N LEU A 325 7.59 -10.16 5.38
CA LEU A 325 7.10 -10.68 6.65
C LEU A 325 8.06 -11.79 7.14
N PRO A 326 8.67 -11.65 8.34
CA PRO A 326 9.44 -12.74 8.92
C PRO A 326 8.59 -13.99 9.13
N ALA A 327 9.12 -15.14 8.74
CA ALA A 327 8.40 -16.42 8.84
C ALA A 327 7.96 -16.75 10.28
N ASP A 328 8.75 -16.34 11.28
CA ASP A 328 8.38 -16.54 12.67
C ASP A 328 7.17 -15.69 13.10
N VAL A 329 7.09 -14.44 12.65
CA VAL A 329 5.94 -13.56 12.91
C VAL A 329 4.66 -14.14 12.28
N ALA A 330 4.75 -14.69 11.06
CA ALA A 330 3.64 -15.38 10.43
C ALA A 330 3.16 -16.57 11.28
N ARG A 331 4.06 -17.48 11.68
CA ARG A 331 3.72 -18.64 12.53
C ARG A 331 3.18 -18.24 13.90
N GLN A 332 3.74 -17.22 14.53
CA GLN A 332 3.24 -16.70 15.81
C GLN A 332 1.83 -16.13 15.66
N THR A 333 1.55 -15.42 14.55
CA THR A 333 0.22 -14.91 14.24
C THR A 333 -0.78 -16.06 14.11
N GLU A 334 -0.46 -17.10 13.32
CA GLU A 334 -1.31 -18.30 13.17
C GLU A 334 -1.63 -18.95 14.53
N ARG A 335 -0.64 -19.06 15.42
CA ARG A 335 -0.81 -19.59 16.78
C ARG A 335 -1.74 -18.74 17.65
N ILE A 336 -1.61 -17.42 17.60
CA ILE A 336 -2.44 -16.49 18.39
C ILE A 336 -3.90 -16.54 17.95
N LEU A 337 -4.14 -16.72 16.64
CA LEU A 337 -5.50 -16.84 16.10
C LEU A 337 -6.15 -18.18 16.44
N LYS A 338 -5.38 -19.17 16.94
CA LYS A 338 -5.86 -20.51 17.34
C LYS A 338 -6.64 -21.22 16.24
N LYS A 339 -6.27 -20.97 14.98
CA LYS A 339 -6.85 -21.59 13.79
C LYS A 339 -5.74 -22.35 13.06
N PRO A 340 -5.60 -23.67 13.26
CA PRO A 340 -4.49 -24.44 12.68
C PRO A 340 -4.50 -24.44 11.14
N ASP A 341 -5.66 -24.24 10.54
CA ASP A 341 -5.84 -24.21 9.08
C ASP A 341 -5.70 -22.81 8.47
N LEU A 342 -5.67 -21.75 9.30
CA LEU A 342 -5.42 -20.39 8.82
C LEU A 342 -3.92 -20.22 8.58
N ILE A 343 -3.57 -19.87 7.34
CA ILE A 343 -2.19 -19.60 6.93
C ILE A 343 -2.06 -18.12 6.64
N VAL A 344 -1.09 -17.46 7.28
CA VAL A 344 -0.80 -16.06 6.98
C VAL A 344 -0.13 -16.00 5.61
N ARG A 345 -0.75 -15.30 4.65
CA ARG A 345 -0.28 -15.21 3.27
C ARG A 345 0.42 -13.89 3.01
N GLN A 346 1.53 -13.92 2.28
CA GLN A 346 2.16 -12.72 1.75
C GLN A 346 1.75 -12.49 0.30
N GLY A 347 1.58 -11.23 -0.10
CA GLY A 347 1.43 -10.85 -1.50
C GLY A 347 2.52 -9.88 -1.91
N TRP A 348 2.83 -9.82 -3.21
CA TRP A 348 3.78 -8.84 -3.75
C TRP A 348 3.16 -7.95 -4.82
N GLY A 349 3.60 -6.71 -4.77
CA GLY A 349 3.42 -5.74 -5.83
C GLY A 349 3.90 -4.35 -5.40
N MET A 350 3.59 -3.36 -6.22
CA MET A 350 4.10 -2.00 -6.12
C MET A 350 3.13 -1.04 -6.82
N THR A 351 3.30 0.26 -6.58
CA THR A 351 2.45 1.28 -7.22
C THR A 351 2.52 1.19 -8.75
N GLU A 352 3.69 0.89 -9.29
CA GLU A 352 3.99 0.80 -10.73
C GLU A 352 3.36 -0.42 -11.40
N VAL A 353 2.82 -1.38 -10.63
CA VAL A 353 1.98 -2.49 -11.13
C VAL A 353 0.52 -2.34 -10.67
N THR A 354 0.12 -1.10 -10.42
CA THR A 354 -1.14 -0.70 -9.79
C THR A 354 -1.25 -1.15 -8.34
N CYS A 355 -1.13 -2.43 -8.01
CA CYS A 355 -1.08 -2.86 -6.61
C CYS A 355 -0.47 -4.25 -6.43
N THR A 356 -1.12 -5.27 -6.97
CA THR A 356 -0.80 -6.69 -6.73
C THR A 356 -0.41 -7.35 -8.05
N ALA A 357 0.76 -7.98 -8.07
CA ALA A 357 1.28 -8.73 -9.21
C ALA A 357 1.52 -10.20 -8.88
N MET A 358 1.66 -10.55 -7.60
CA MET A 358 1.75 -11.92 -7.13
C MET A 358 0.87 -12.14 -5.90
N THR A 359 0.20 -13.28 -5.86
CA THR A 359 -0.64 -13.71 -4.75
C THR A 359 -0.69 -15.23 -4.66
N TRP A 360 -1.35 -15.75 -3.64
CA TRP A 360 -1.53 -17.18 -3.43
C TRP A 360 -2.80 -17.70 -4.09
N ASP A 361 -2.70 -18.90 -4.67
CA ASP A 361 -3.89 -19.75 -4.86
C ASP A 361 -4.46 -20.09 -3.47
N PRO A 362 -5.73 -19.75 -3.18
CA PRO A 362 -6.34 -20.05 -1.89
C PRO A 362 -6.45 -21.56 -1.59
N SER A 363 -6.38 -22.43 -2.60
CA SER A 363 -6.38 -23.89 -2.43
C SER A 363 -5.02 -24.48 -2.01
N ARG A 364 -3.93 -23.69 -2.13
CA ARG A 364 -2.61 -24.08 -1.64
C ARG A 364 -2.57 -23.97 -0.12
N LEU A 365 -2.20 -25.05 0.55
CA LEU A 365 -2.15 -25.13 2.01
C LEU A 365 -0.71 -25.25 2.54
N GLU A 366 0.31 -25.11 1.67
CA GLU A 366 1.70 -25.07 2.13
C GLU A 366 2.02 -23.80 2.92
N ARG A 367 2.76 -23.94 4.02
CA ARG A 367 3.34 -22.80 4.77
C ARG A 367 4.67 -22.42 4.15
N SER A 368 4.82 -21.16 3.78
CA SER A 368 6.00 -20.67 3.07
C SER A 368 6.17 -19.16 3.23
N SER A 369 7.40 -18.68 3.13
CA SER A 369 7.73 -17.25 3.07
C SER A 369 7.60 -16.64 1.67
N ALA A 370 7.13 -17.41 0.67
CA ALA A 370 6.88 -16.90 -0.66
C ALA A 370 5.81 -15.80 -0.68
N VAL A 371 5.86 -14.97 -1.73
CA VAL A 371 4.87 -13.93 -2.01
C VAL A 371 3.78 -14.40 -2.99
N GLY A 372 3.78 -15.70 -3.28
CA GLY A 372 2.81 -16.36 -4.16
C GLY A 372 3.32 -16.54 -5.59
N GLU A 373 2.39 -16.74 -6.51
CA GLU A 373 2.61 -16.89 -7.95
C GLU A 373 2.02 -15.72 -8.73
N LEU A 374 2.28 -15.65 -10.04
CA LEU A 374 1.85 -14.53 -10.88
C LEU A 374 0.32 -14.40 -10.98
N MET A 375 -0.18 -13.18 -10.77
CA MET A 375 -1.58 -12.80 -11.03
C MET A 375 -2.01 -13.06 -12.48
N PRO A 376 -3.32 -13.16 -12.78
CA PRO A 376 -3.80 -13.41 -14.12
C PRO A 376 -3.21 -12.45 -15.17
N ASN A 377 -2.90 -12.98 -16.35
CA ASN A 377 -2.35 -12.22 -17.50
C ASN A 377 -0.95 -11.61 -17.30
N TYR A 378 -0.21 -11.99 -16.26
CA TYR A 378 1.18 -11.57 -16.08
C TYR A 378 2.19 -12.50 -16.72
N MET A 379 3.36 -11.94 -17.03
CA MET A 379 4.60 -12.68 -17.22
C MET A 379 5.70 -12.09 -16.34
N ALA A 380 6.67 -12.92 -15.95
CA ALA A 380 7.84 -12.51 -15.20
C ALA A 380 9.12 -13.18 -15.71
N LYS A 381 10.25 -12.55 -15.47
CA LYS A 381 11.58 -13.14 -15.65
C LYS A 381 12.56 -12.62 -14.60
N LEU A 382 13.62 -13.38 -14.39
CA LEU A 382 14.74 -13.02 -13.53
C LEU A 382 15.96 -12.74 -14.41
N ILE A 383 16.71 -11.68 -14.13
CA ILE A 383 17.97 -11.40 -14.82
C ILE A 383 19.14 -11.27 -13.85
N ASP A 384 20.33 -11.67 -14.29
CA ASP A 384 21.57 -11.43 -13.56
C ASP A 384 22.10 -9.99 -13.75
N GLU A 385 23.27 -9.69 -13.17
CA GLU A 385 23.89 -8.37 -13.28
C GLU A 385 24.33 -8.00 -14.71
N SER A 386 24.56 -8.99 -15.57
CA SER A 386 24.87 -8.79 -17.00
C SER A 386 23.63 -8.57 -17.87
N GLY A 387 22.44 -8.79 -17.31
CA GLY A 387 21.16 -8.70 -18.01
C GLY A 387 20.73 -10.02 -18.67
N LYS A 388 21.44 -11.13 -18.41
CA LYS A 388 21.08 -12.45 -18.94
C LYS A 388 19.94 -13.04 -18.12
N GLU A 389 18.98 -13.69 -18.79
CA GLU A 389 17.88 -14.40 -18.12
C GLU A 389 18.40 -15.57 -17.28
N ILE A 390 17.94 -15.65 -16.05
CA ILE A 390 18.12 -16.78 -15.14
C ILE A 390 16.91 -17.70 -15.32
N THR A 391 17.15 -18.94 -15.73
CA THR A 391 16.09 -19.95 -15.96
C THR A 391 16.18 -21.14 -15.01
N GLU A 392 16.99 -21.04 -13.96
CA GLU A 392 17.17 -22.06 -12.92
C GLU A 392 16.35 -21.66 -11.69
N GLY A 393 15.72 -22.64 -11.04
CA GLY A 393 15.05 -22.42 -9.76
C GLY A 393 16.05 -22.10 -8.64
N LYS A 394 15.62 -21.32 -7.66
CA LYS A 394 16.39 -20.92 -6.46
C LYS A 394 17.65 -20.11 -6.74
N VAL A 395 17.80 -19.55 -7.94
CA VAL A 395 18.88 -18.62 -8.27
C VAL A 395 18.36 -17.17 -8.19
N PRO A 396 18.90 -16.32 -7.31
CA PRO A 396 18.49 -14.93 -7.19
C PRO A 396 18.84 -14.09 -8.43
N GLY A 397 17.90 -13.22 -8.83
CA GLY A 397 18.09 -12.24 -9.90
C GLY A 397 17.18 -11.03 -9.76
N GLU A 398 17.41 -9.99 -10.56
CA GLU A 398 16.50 -8.84 -10.63
C GLU A 398 15.17 -9.28 -11.27
N LEU A 399 14.07 -9.04 -10.57
CA LEU A 399 12.73 -9.38 -11.03
C LEU A 399 12.24 -8.36 -12.06
N LEU A 400 11.84 -8.84 -13.23
CA LEU A 400 11.14 -8.08 -14.26
C LEU A 400 9.74 -8.65 -14.42
N VAL A 401 8.73 -7.78 -14.50
CA VAL A 401 7.33 -8.18 -14.70
C VAL A 401 6.70 -7.40 -15.85
N THR A 402 5.79 -8.03 -16.58
CA THR A 402 4.94 -7.38 -17.57
C THR A 402 3.51 -7.90 -17.42
N GLY A 403 2.53 -7.04 -17.68
CA GLY A 403 1.13 -7.36 -17.49
C GLY A 403 0.22 -6.15 -17.65
N PRO A 404 -1.10 -6.35 -17.65
CA PRO A 404 -2.09 -5.31 -17.96
C PRO A 404 -2.20 -4.20 -16.90
N THR A 405 -1.67 -4.43 -15.71
CA THR A 405 -1.68 -3.52 -14.56
C THR A 405 -0.45 -2.62 -14.48
N VAL A 406 0.56 -2.85 -15.33
CA VAL A 406 1.79 -2.04 -15.37
C VAL A 406 1.42 -0.61 -15.73
N MET A 407 1.97 0.35 -14.98
CA MET A 407 1.73 1.78 -15.16
C MET A 407 1.95 2.23 -16.61
N ARG A 408 1.32 3.35 -16.97
CA ARG A 408 1.62 4.04 -18.24
C ARG A 408 3.04 4.60 -18.21
N GLY A 409 3.44 5.16 -17.08
CA GLY A 409 4.80 5.64 -16.83
C GLY A 409 4.83 6.53 -15.59
N TYR A 410 5.95 7.20 -15.36
CA TYR A 410 6.00 8.29 -14.40
C TYR A 410 5.53 9.59 -15.05
N TRP A 411 4.56 10.24 -14.40
CA TRP A 411 3.96 11.49 -14.84
C TRP A 411 5.03 12.55 -15.08
N ARG A 412 5.03 13.14 -16.30
CA ARG A 412 5.98 14.18 -16.74
C ARG A 412 7.45 13.83 -16.52
N ASN A 413 7.78 12.54 -16.45
CA ASN A 413 9.14 12.06 -16.23
C ASN A 413 9.49 10.90 -17.18
N PRO A 414 9.66 11.20 -18.49
CA PRO A 414 9.98 10.20 -19.49
C PRO A 414 11.33 9.51 -19.22
N ARG A 415 12.31 10.23 -18.66
CA ARG A 415 13.60 9.67 -18.28
C ARG A 415 13.46 8.56 -17.24
N ALA A 416 12.81 8.83 -16.11
CA ALA A 416 12.60 7.79 -15.09
C ALA A 416 11.75 6.64 -15.63
N THR A 417 10.84 6.92 -16.57
CA THR A 417 10.02 5.89 -17.22
C THR A 417 10.89 4.96 -18.07
N GLN A 418 11.78 5.49 -18.89
CA GLN A 418 12.71 4.71 -19.72
C GLN A 418 13.74 3.94 -18.89
N GLU A 419 14.18 4.48 -17.76
CA GLU A 419 15.09 3.80 -16.83
C GLU A 419 14.41 2.60 -16.11
N THR A 420 13.08 2.62 -16.00
CA THR A 420 12.31 1.61 -15.23
C THR A 420 11.54 0.63 -16.11
N ILE A 421 11.03 1.08 -17.27
CA ILE A 421 10.29 0.26 -18.23
C ILE A 421 11.19 0.02 -19.45
N VAL A 422 11.53 -1.24 -19.70
CA VAL A 422 12.27 -1.67 -20.89
C VAL A 422 11.34 -2.42 -21.83
N THR A 423 11.37 -2.06 -23.11
CA THR A 423 10.57 -2.74 -24.14
C THR A 423 11.44 -3.75 -24.85
N ASP A 424 10.99 -5.00 -24.93
CA ASP A 424 11.71 -6.05 -25.68
C ASP A 424 11.40 -5.99 -27.19
N SER A 425 12.04 -6.86 -27.97
CA SER A 425 11.87 -6.95 -29.42
C SER A 425 10.45 -7.37 -29.85
N GLU A 426 9.67 -7.96 -28.96
CA GLU A 426 8.26 -8.34 -29.20
C GLU A 426 7.29 -7.21 -28.83
N GLY A 427 7.80 -6.09 -28.30
CA GLY A 427 7.00 -4.94 -27.87
C GLY A 427 6.45 -5.06 -26.45
N ASN A 428 6.83 -6.09 -25.67
CA ASN A 428 6.39 -6.22 -24.29
C ASN A 428 7.09 -5.17 -23.40
N ARG A 429 6.31 -4.48 -22.57
CA ARG A 429 6.79 -3.47 -21.62
C ARG A 429 7.15 -4.11 -20.28
N TRP A 430 8.41 -4.43 -20.09
CA TRP A 430 8.91 -5.01 -18.85
C TRP A 430 9.24 -3.94 -17.81
N LEU A 431 8.59 -4.02 -16.65
CA LEU A 431 8.94 -3.23 -15.49
C LEU A 431 10.13 -3.87 -14.76
N ARG A 432 11.24 -3.14 -14.68
CA ARG A 432 12.35 -3.42 -13.76
C ARG A 432 11.93 -3.04 -12.36
N THR A 433 11.63 -4.04 -11.53
CA THR A 433 11.07 -3.81 -10.19
C THR A 433 12.08 -3.19 -9.23
N GLY A 434 13.37 -3.45 -9.46
CA GLY A 434 14.43 -3.12 -8.52
C GLY A 434 14.47 -4.06 -7.30
N ASP A 435 13.70 -5.14 -7.32
CA ASP A 435 13.70 -6.19 -6.30
C ASP A 435 14.56 -7.38 -6.79
N ILE A 436 15.33 -7.96 -5.88
CA ILE A 436 16.01 -9.23 -6.09
C ILE A 436 15.08 -10.34 -5.61
N ALA A 437 14.82 -11.31 -6.48
CA ALA A 437 13.92 -12.41 -6.21
C ALA A 437 14.48 -13.73 -6.75
N TYR A 438 13.96 -14.83 -6.26
CA TYR A 438 14.09 -16.14 -6.90
C TYR A 438 12.73 -16.82 -6.98
N ILE A 439 12.60 -17.82 -7.83
CA ILE A 439 11.44 -18.72 -7.91
C ILE A 439 11.86 -20.11 -7.42
N ASP A 440 11.00 -20.83 -6.72
CA ASP A 440 11.31 -22.20 -6.26
C ASP A 440 11.67 -23.14 -7.42
N GLU A 441 10.80 -23.21 -8.41
CA GLU A 441 10.93 -23.96 -9.64
C GLU A 441 10.64 -23.01 -10.81
N TYR A 442 11.54 -22.92 -11.77
CA TYR A 442 11.39 -22.04 -12.93
C TYR A 442 10.35 -22.60 -13.91
N LYS A 443 9.07 -22.51 -13.53
CA LYS A 443 7.92 -23.02 -14.29
C LYS A 443 6.67 -22.18 -14.01
N THR A 444 5.68 -22.34 -14.88
CA THR A 444 4.33 -21.81 -14.66
C THR A 444 3.77 -22.30 -13.32
N GLY A 445 3.36 -21.35 -12.47
CA GLY A 445 2.87 -21.60 -11.12
C GLY A 445 3.93 -21.89 -10.05
N GLY A 446 5.22 -21.66 -10.35
CA GLY A 446 6.24 -21.60 -9.31
C GLY A 446 6.03 -20.42 -8.37
N LEU A 447 6.45 -20.58 -7.12
CA LEU A 447 6.32 -19.59 -6.06
C LEU A 447 7.53 -18.66 -6.04
N PHE A 448 7.26 -17.36 -6.02
CA PHE A 448 8.28 -16.32 -5.97
C PHE A 448 8.63 -15.96 -4.52
N PHE A 449 9.91 -15.66 -4.31
CA PHE A 449 10.47 -15.23 -3.03
C PHE A 449 11.24 -13.94 -3.27
N ILE A 450 10.94 -12.91 -2.47
CA ILE A 450 11.65 -11.63 -2.52
C ILE A 450 12.79 -11.69 -1.51
N VAL A 451 14.00 -11.44 -1.97
CA VAL A 451 15.22 -11.40 -1.14
C VAL A 451 15.32 -10.04 -0.46
N ASP A 452 15.45 -8.98 -1.23
CA ASP A 452 15.42 -7.59 -0.78
C ASP A 452 15.33 -6.65 -1.99
N ARG A 453 15.33 -5.35 -1.75
CA ARG A 453 15.53 -4.35 -2.81
C ARG A 453 17.00 -4.28 -3.21
N LYS A 454 17.28 -4.27 -4.50
CA LYS A 454 18.63 -4.17 -5.09
C LYS A 454 19.45 -3.03 -4.50
N LYS A 455 18.83 -1.88 -4.24
CA LYS A 455 19.51 -0.69 -3.68
C LYS A 455 19.74 -0.72 -2.16
N GLU A 456 19.09 -1.66 -1.45
CA GLU A 456 19.23 -1.77 0.00
C GLU A 456 20.19 -2.89 0.40
N LEU A 457 20.57 -3.76 -0.53
CA LEU A 457 21.61 -4.77 -0.32
C LEU A 457 22.93 -4.13 0.10
N ILE A 458 23.51 -4.68 1.16
CA ILE A 458 24.79 -4.26 1.74
C ILE A 458 25.90 -5.06 1.07
N LYS A 459 26.92 -4.39 0.56
CA LYS A 459 28.04 -5.00 -0.17
C LYS A 459 29.24 -5.23 0.75
N VAL A 460 29.28 -6.39 1.39
CA VAL A 460 30.33 -6.76 2.34
C VAL A 460 31.41 -7.57 1.63
N LYS A 461 32.54 -6.92 1.28
CA LYS A 461 33.67 -7.56 0.59
C LYS A 461 33.24 -8.34 -0.67
N GLY A 462 32.40 -7.71 -1.49
CA GLY A 462 31.83 -8.31 -2.70
C GLY A 462 30.64 -9.25 -2.49
N ASN A 463 30.28 -9.61 -1.25
CA ASN A 463 29.08 -10.39 -0.96
C ASN A 463 27.88 -9.46 -0.78
N GLN A 464 26.72 -9.84 -1.33
CA GLN A 464 25.46 -9.14 -1.08
C GLN A 464 24.80 -9.67 0.19
N VAL A 465 24.53 -8.79 1.14
CA VAL A 465 23.80 -9.07 2.37
C VAL A 465 22.45 -8.39 2.30
N ALA A 466 21.38 -9.15 2.52
CA ALA A 466 20.02 -8.63 2.59
C ALA A 466 19.71 -8.12 4.01
N PRO A 467 19.50 -6.80 4.21
CA PRO A 467 19.02 -6.29 5.49
C PRO A 467 17.79 -7.03 6.03
N ALA A 468 16.82 -7.34 5.16
CA ALA A 468 15.57 -7.99 5.58
C ALA A 468 15.80 -9.37 6.23
N GLU A 469 16.81 -10.12 5.79
CA GLU A 469 17.18 -11.40 6.39
C GLU A 469 17.67 -11.22 7.84
N LEU A 470 18.52 -10.22 8.07
CA LEU A 470 19.07 -9.93 9.40
C LEU A 470 18.00 -9.35 10.33
N GLU A 471 17.11 -8.51 9.80
CA GLU A 471 15.95 -7.99 10.52
C GLU A 471 15.02 -9.10 10.98
N ALA A 472 14.71 -10.06 10.09
CA ALA A 472 13.88 -11.20 10.42
C ALA A 472 14.48 -12.03 11.57
N LEU A 473 15.78 -12.33 11.52
CA LEU A 473 16.48 -13.05 12.59
C LEU A 473 16.48 -12.27 13.92
N LEU A 474 16.72 -10.96 13.89
CA LEU A 474 16.70 -10.12 15.09
C LEU A 474 15.32 -10.13 15.76
N LEU A 475 14.24 -10.12 14.98
CA LEU A 475 12.87 -10.13 15.50
C LEU A 475 12.46 -11.46 16.16
N GLU A 476 13.20 -12.56 15.93
CA GLU A 476 13.00 -13.82 16.65
C GLU A 476 13.36 -13.70 18.14
N ARG A 477 14.21 -12.73 18.52
CA ARG A 477 14.57 -12.54 19.92
C ARG A 477 13.39 -11.99 20.74
N PRO A 478 13.16 -12.49 21.97
CA PRO A 478 12.08 -12.01 22.83
C PRO A 478 12.32 -10.60 23.37
N ASP A 479 13.58 -10.18 23.48
CA ASP A 479 14.01 -8.89 24.00
C ASP A 479 14.09 -7.77 22.96
N ILE A 480 13.77 -8.08 21.69
CA ILE A 480 13.68 -7.13 20.58
C ILE A 480 12.21 -6.97 20.16
N ALA A 481 11.74 -5.72 20.18
CA ALA A 481 10.40 -5.33 19.75
C ALA A 481 10.36 -4.95 18.26
N ASP A 482 11.40 -4.30 17.76
CA ASP A 482 11.52 -3.88 16.36
C ASP A 482 13.00 -3.75 15.96
N ALA A 483 13.30 -3.94 14.68
CA ALA A 483 14.67 -3.87 14.18
C ALA A 483 14.75 -3.33 12.76
N ALA A 484 15.84 -2.62 12.46
CA ALA A 484 16.22 -2.23 11.11
C ALA A 484 17.72 -2.38 10.91
N VAL A 485 18.13 -2.92 9.76
CA VAL A 485 19.53 -3.11 9.39
C VAL A 485 19.89 -2.22 8.21
N ILE A 486 21.03 -1.55 8.28
CA ILE A 486 21.57 -0.76 7.17
C ILE A 486 23.03 -1.09 6.97
N GLY A 487 23.55 -0.79 5.78
CA GLY A 487 24.98 -0.75 5.56
C GLY A 487 25.59 0.54 6.08
N VAL A 488 26.73 0.43 6.74
CA VAL A 488 27.60 1.55 7.12
C VAL A 488 29.00 1.30 6.56
N THR A 489 29.66 2.36 6.11
CA THR A 489 31.02 2.27 5.59
C THR A 489 32.01 2.50 6.73
N ILE A 490 32.92 1.55 6.93
CA ILE A 490 34.00 1.63 7.92
C ILE A 490 35.29 1.31 7.18
N LYS A 491 36.25 2.23 7.19
CA LYS A 491 37.54 2.10 6.49
C LYS A 491 37.39 1.69 5.01
N GLY A 492 36.40 2.25 4.32
CA GLY A 492 36.14 2.00 2.90
C GLY A 492 35.37 0.71 2.59
N GLU A 493 34.98 -0.07 3.61
CA GLU A 493 34.16 -1.27 3.42
C GLU A 493 32.79 -1.19 4.07
N GLU A 494 31.79 -1.78 3.42
CA GLU A 494 30.42 -1.78 3.94
C GLU A 494 30.22 -2.93 4.94
N TYR A 495 29.58 -2.63 6.07
CA TYR A 495 29.23 -3.59 7.10
C TYR A 495 27.78 -3.42 7.57
N PRO A 496 27.07 -4.51 7.92
CA PRO A 496 25.75 -4.42 8.53
C PRO A 496 25.80 -3.76 9.90
N ARG A 497 24.93 -2.76 10.13
CA ARG A 497 24.63 -2.15 11.42
C ARG A 497 23.15 -2.32 11.72
N ALA A 498 22.81 -2.73 12.94
CA ALA A 498 21.42 -2.83 13.40
C ALA A 498 21.02 -1.64 14.27
N TYR A 499 19.82 -1.15 14.04
CA TYR A 499 19.06 -0.31 14.97
C TYR A 499 17.97 -1.16 15.60
N VAL A 500 17.86 -1.12 16.93
CA VAL A 500 17.02 -2.03 17.71
C VAL A 500 16.15 -1.23 18.67
N VAL A 501 14.86 -1.56 18.68
CA VAL A 501 13.93 -1.17 19.74
C VAL A 501 13.81 -2.36 20.68
N ARG A 502 14.11 -2.13 21.96
CA ARG A 502 14.02 -3.17 22.99
C ARG A 502 12.56 -3.43 23.37
N SER A 503 12.26 -4.69 23.69
CA SER A 503 11.00 -5.02 24.36
C SER A 503 10.90 -4.31 25.72
N PRO A 504 9.70 -3.87 26.15
CA PRO A 504 9.53 -3.23 27.44
C PRO A 504 10.08 -4.10 28.59
N GLY A 505 10.88 -3.50 29.47
CA GLY A 505 11.45 -4.19 30.63
C GLY A 505 12.69 -5.06 30.34
N THR A 506 13.24 -5.05 29.13
CA THR A 506 14.46 -5.80 28.80
C THR A 506 15.70 -4.91 28.74
N ASN A 507 16.86 -5.49 29.04
CA ASN A 507 18.13 -4.77 29.15
C ASN A 507 19.30 -5.40 28.35
N ALA A 508 19.03 -6.25 27.36
CA ALA A 508 20.04 -6.90 26.51
C ALA A 508 21.02 -5.93 25.83
N SER A 509 22.31 -6.15 26.03
CA SER A 509 23.43 -5.34 25.49
C SER A 509 23.61 -5.49 23.98
N ALA A 510 24.38 -4.57 23.38
CA ALA A 510 24.72 -4.62 21.95
C ALA A 510 25.49 -5.92 21.62
N GLU A 511 26.43 -6.28 22.50
CA GLU A 511 27.31 -7.44 22.42
C GLU A 511 26.51 -8.74 22.45
N GLU A 512 25.53 -8.85 23.35
CA GLU A 512 24.66 -10.03 23.46
C GLU A 512 23.82 -10.23 22.20
N ILE A 513 23.32 -9.14 21.60
CA ILE A 513 22.53 -9.20 20.36
C ILE A 513 23.41 -9.58 19.17
N ALA A 514 24.56 -8.93 19.02
CA ALA A 514 25.48 -9.19 17.92
C ALA A 514 26.02 -10.62 17.99
N LYS A 515 26.53 -11.06 19.15
CA LYS A 515 27.05 -12.42 19.36
C LYS A 515 26.01 -13.49 19.06
N TRP A 516 24.77 -13.28 19.51
CA TRP A 516 23.67 -14.20 19.22
C TRP A 516 23.38 -14.31 17.72
N LEU A 517 23.47 -13.20 16.98
CA LEU A 517 23.31 -13.24 15.52
C LEU A 517 24.51 -13.92 14.85
N GLU A 518 25.73 -13.72 15.34
CA GLU A 518 26.94 -14.32 14.74
C GLU A 518 26.91 -15.85 14.69
N GLU A 519 26.22 -16.48 15.64
CA GLU A 519 26.03 -17.95 15.70
C GLU A 519 25.06 -18.47 14.64
N ARG A 520 24.29 -17.59 13.99
CA ARG A 520 23.21 -17.95 13.04
C ARG A 520 23.48 -17.52 11.60
N VAL A 521 24.52 -16.71 11.38
CA VAL A 521 24.80 -16.12 10.06
C VAL A 521 26.25 -16.31 9.64
N SER A 522 26.48 -16.30 8.33
CA SER A 522 27.83 -16.31 7.73
C SER A 522 28.64 -15.08 8.17
N LYS A 523 29.98 -15.18 8.12
CA LYS A 523 30.88 -14.10 8.59
C LYS A 523 30.60 -12.73 7.99
N HIS A 524 30.23 -12.67 6.71
CA HIS A 524 29.94 -11.41 6.00
C HIS A 524 28.59 -10.79 6.39
N LYS A 525 27.70 -11.53 7.05
CA LYS A 525 26.39 -11.07 7.53
C LYS A 525 26.38 -10.54 8.97
N ARG A 526 27.51 -10.64 9.67
CA ARG A 526 27.64 -10.21 11.08
C ARG A 526 27.51 -8.70 11.22
N LEU A 527 26.99 -8.23 12.35
CA LEU A 527 26.73 -6.82 12.65
C LEU A 527 28.01 -6.04 12.99
N ARG A 528 29.02 -6.09 12.11
CA ARG A 528 30.32 -5.41 12.30
C ARG A 528 30.21 -3.89 12.24
N GLY A 529 29.10 -3.37 11.73
CA GLY A 529 28.71 -1.97 11.84
C GLY A 529 28.13 -1.59 13.21
N GLY A 530 27.97 -2.55 14.12
CA GLY A 530 27.49 -2.38 15.50
C GLY A 530 25.97 -2.48 15.67
N VAL A 531 25.55 -2.39 16.93
CA VAL A 531 24.13 -2.34 17.33
C VAL A 531 23.87 -1.01 18.04
N ALA A 532 22.82 -0.30 17.61
CA ALA A 532 22.35 0.94 18.21
C ALA A 532 20.93 0.76 18.74
N PHE A 533 20.63 1.38 19.89
CA PHE A 533 19.29 1.37 20.46
C PHE A 533 18.56 2.66 20.14
N VAL A 534 17.30 2.53 19.71
CA VAL A 534 16.41 3.66 19.39
C VAL A 534 15.04 3.44 20.02
N GLU A 535 14.32 4.53 20.23
CA GLU A 535 12.95 4.46 20.76
C GLU A 535 11.96 3.87 19.74
N ALA A 536 12.17 4.17 18.45
CA ALA A 536 11.33 3.67 17.36
C ALA A 536 12.14 3.53 16.07
N ILE A 537 11.80 2.52 15.25
CA ILE A 537 12.31 2.41 13.89
C ILE A 537 11.54 3.37 12.98
N PRO A 538 12.20 4.28 12.25
CA PRO A 538 11.52 5.21 11.36
C PRO A 538 10.91 4.45 10.18
N LYS A 539 9.57 4.49 10.07
CA LYS A 539 8.80 3.83 9.03
C LYS A 539 7.86 4.84 8.36
N ASN A 540 7.54 4.63 7.09
CA ASN A 540 6.45 5.36 6.44
C ASN A 540 5.08 4.81 6.92
N PRO A 541 3.95 5.47 6.59
CA PRO A 541 2.64 4.99 7.01
C PRO A 541 2.22 3.62 6.44
N SER A 542 2.90 3.12 5.39
CA SER A 542 2.71 1.76 4.87
C SER A 542 3.60 0.72 5.56
N GLY A 543 4.30 1.10 6.64
CA GLY A 543 5.16 0.21 7.44
C GLY A 543 6.58 -0.01 6.91
N LYS A 544 6.97 0.65 5.81
CA LYS A 544 8.29 0.49 5.17
C LYS A 544 9.35 1.30 5.90
N ILE A 545 10.49 0.65 6.21
CA ILE A 545 11.63 1.29 6.88
C ILE A 545 12.20 2.44 6.04
N LEU A 546 12.32 3.62 6.66
CA LEU A 546 12.93 4.81 6.08
C LEU A 546 14.46 4.77 6.26
N ARG A 547 15.12 3.81 5.61
CA ARG A 547 16.57 3.53 5.76
C ARG A 547 17.48 4.74 5.52
N LYS A 548 17.04 5.72 4.73
CA LYS A 548 17.78 6.98 4.52
C LYS A 548 18.01 7.74 5.84
N ILE A 549 16.98 7.83 6.68
CA ILE A 549 17.05 8.49 8.00
C ILE A 549 18.08 7.76 8.88
N LEU A 550 18.02 6.43 8.92
CA LEU A 550 18.96 5.60 9.69
C LEU A 550 20.40 5.72 9.19
N ARG A 551 20.61 5.84 7.87
CA ARG A 551 21.95 6.08 7.28
C ARG A 551 22.49 7.46 7.64
N GLU A 552 21.65 8.49 7.58
CA GLU A 552 22.03 9.85 8.01
C GLU A 552 22.35 9.90 9.51
N GLN A 553 21.59 9.17 10.32
CA GLN A 553 21.87 8.99 11.74
C GLN A 553 23.20 8.23 11.95
N ALA A 554 23.43 7.13 11.24
CA ALA A 554 24.66 6.34 11.37
C ALA A 554 25.90 7.16 11.02
N LYS A 555 25.83 8.00 9.98
CA LYS A 555 26.92 8.92 9.62
C LYS A 555 27.32 9.84 10.78
N LYS A 556 26.38 10.25 11.62
CA LYS A 556 26.64 11.06 12.83
C LYS A 556 27.17 10.21 13.99
N GLU A 557 26.74 8.95 14.10
CA GLU A 557 27.07 8.06 15.22
C GLU A 557 28.42 7.36 15.12
N VAL A 558 28.83 6.96 13.90
CA VAL A 558 30.05 6.18 13.67
C VAL A 558 31.01 6.82 12.66
N GLY A 559 30.55 7.73 11.80
CA GLY A 559 31.39 8.26 10.71
C GLY A 559 32.02 7.13 9.88
N ASP A 560 33.30 7.29 9.52
CA ASP A 560 34.13 6.23 8.90
C ASP A 560 34.94 5.41 9.94
N GLN A 561 34.69 5.60 11.25
CA GLN A 561 35.45 4.99 12.33
C GLN A 561 34.86 3.65 12.77
N GLU A 562 35.70 2.74 13.26
CA GLU A 562 35.23 1.49 13.86
C GLU A 562 34.38 1.78 15.11
N PRO A 563 33.21 1.13 15.29
CA PRO A 563 32.45 1.26 16.51
C PRO A 563 33.31 0.81 17.71
N ALA A 564 33.24 1.56 18.82
CA ALA A 564 33.86 1.16 20.07
C ALA A 564 33.40 -0.25 20.47
N ALA A 565 34.26 -1.04 21.11
CA ALA A 565 33.95 -2.42 21.50
C ALA A 565 32.68 -2.55 22.38
N SER A 566 32.25 -1.46 23.03
CA SER A 566 31.00 -1.35 23.80
C SER A 566 29.73 -1.12 22.94
N LYS A 567 29.86 -1.18 21.61
CA LYS A 567 28.79 -1.00 20.60
C LYS A 567 28.76 -2.15 19.60
N LEU A 568 29.59 -3.18 19.79
CA LEU A 568 29.79 -4.31 18.90
C LEU A 568 29.12 -5.57 19.42
#